data_AF-J9RA18-F1
#
_entry.id   AF-J9RA18-F1
#
_cell.length_a   1.000
_cell.length_b   1.000
_cell.length_c   1.000
_cell.angle_alpha   90.00
_cell.angle_beta   90.00
_cell.angle_gamma   90.00
#
_symmetry.space_group_name_H-M   'P 1'
#
loop_
_entity.id
_entity.type
_entity.pdbx_description
1 polymer ?
#
loop_
_entity_poly.entity_id
_entity_poly.type
_entity_poly.pdbx_seq_one_letter_code
_entity_poly.pdbx_strand_id
1 'polypeptide(L)'
;MKNLPQPFDQEDIRRDPKAVVIGLLIGLLLIFGSVIGVLFYKREEIDENCKDRIFSLYDTILVERSKRIYFYERMIFYQKENKRLQRQDSLIKSNTEPLINQIYNYEK
;
A
#
# COMPACT_ATOMS: atom_id res chain seq x y z
N MET A 1 -8.64 -35.16 41.60
CA MET A 1 -7.54 -34.45 40.90
C MET A 1 -7.34 -35.13 39.56
N LYS A 2 -7.48 -34.42 38.43
CA LYS A 2 -7.13 -34.98 37.11
C LYS A 2 -5.62 -35.01 37.04
N ASN A 3 -5.03 -36.20 37.09
CA ASN A 3 -3.59 -36.39 37.03
C ASN A 3 -3.10 -35.86 35.68
N LEU A 4 -2.07 -35.00 35.71
CA LEU A 4 -1.35 -34.62 34.51
C LEU A 4 -0.78 -35.89 33.86
N PRO A 5 -0.80 -36.00 32.51
CA PRO A 5 -0.23 -37.15 31.84
C PRO A 5 1.25 -37.28 32.23
N GLN A 6 1.61 -38.41 32.82
CA GLN A 6 2.98 -38.71 33.20
C GLN A 6 3.67 -39.35 31.99
N PRO A 7 4.79 -38.79 31.50
CA PRO A 7 5.41 -39.25 30.24
C PRO A 7 6.15 -40.58 30.35
N PHE A 8 6.35 -41.12 31.57
CA PHE A 8 7.06 -42.37 31.84
C PHE A 8 6.36 -43.17 32.94
N ASP A 9 6.32 -44.49 32.77
CA ASP A 9 5.78 -45.41 33.76
C ASP A 9 6.71 -45.55 34.97
N GLN A 10 6.16 -45.86 36.15
CA GLN A 10 6.96 -45.96 37.39
C GLN A 10 8.02 -47.06 37.32
N GLU A 11 7.81 -48.09 36.49
CA GLU A 11 8.76 -49.18 36.27
C GLU A 11 10.00 -48.69 35.49
N ASP A 12 9.82 -47.84 34.49
CA ASP A 12 10.93 -47.26 33.70
C ASP A 12 11.78 -46.29 34.53
N ILE A 13 11.13 -45.51 35.41
CA ILE A 13 11.81 -44.61 36.35
C ILE A 13 12.70 -45.40 37.32
N ARG A 14 12.25 -46.59 37.74
CA ARG A 14 13.03 -47.46 38.65
C ARG A 14 14.15 -48.18 37.93
N ARG A 15 13.95 -48.56 36.66
CA ARG A 15 14.90 -49.32 35.87
C ARG A 15 16.08 -48.46 35.42
N ASP A 16 15.83 -47.25 34.93
CA ASP A 16 16.89 -46.33 34.48
C ASP A 16 16.53 -44.85 34.73
N PRO A 17 16.62 -44.37 35.99
CA PRO A 17 16.20 -43.01 36.34
C PRO A 17 17.00 -41.92 35.63
N LYS A 18 18.27 -42.18 35.31
CA LYS A 18 19.15 -41.22 34.62
C LYS A 18 18.68 -40.97 33.17
N ALA A 19 18.30 -42.02 32.46
CA ALA A 19 17.82 -41.91 31.08
C ALA A 19 16.48 -41.17 31.02
N VAL A 20 15.59 -41.43 31.98
CA VAL A 20 14.31 -40.71 32.11
C VAL A 20 14.52 -39.22 32.33
N VAL A 21 15.43 -38.82 33.23
CA VAL A 21 15.74 -37.41 33.47
C VAL A 21 16.32 -36.74 32.21
N ILE A 22 17.23 -37.41 31.51
CA ILE A 22 17.79 -36.90 30.25
C ILE A 22 16.68 -36.72 29.20
N GLY A 23 15.78 -37.69 29.05
CA GLY A 23 14.64 -37.61 28.14
C GLY A 23 13.68 -36.46 28.49
N LEU A 24 13.39 -36.26 29.78
CA LEU A 24 12.59 -35.13 30.27
C LEU A 24 13.25 -33.79 29.96
N LEU A 25 14.55 -33.66 30.20
CA LEU A 25 15.31 -32.43 29.90
C LEU A 25 15.35 -32.12 28.40
N ILE A 26 15.56 -33.13 27.56
CA ILE A 26 15.52 -32.99 26.09
C ILE A 26 14.12 -32.57 25.64
N GLY A 27 13.07 -33.23 26.15
CA GLY A 27 11.68 -32.87 25.82
C GLY A 27 11.34 -31.44 26.22
N LEU A 28 11.77 -31.01 27.42
CA LEU A 28 11.59 -29.64 27.89
C LEU A 28 12.30 -28.63 26.97
N LEU A 29 13.54 -28.94 26.58
CA LEU A 29 14.36 -28.09 25.70
C LEU A 29 13.74 -27.96 24.30
N LEU A 30 13.18 -29.04 23.75
CA LEU A 30 12.46 -29.02 22.48
C LEU A 30 11.18 -28.18 22.55
N ILE A 31 10.43 -28.28 23.66
CA ILE A 31 9.22 -27.45 23.86
C ILE A 31 9.62 -25.97 23.86
N PHE A 32 10.62 -25.59 24.66
CA PHE A 32 11.11 -24.20 24.70
C PHE A 32 11.63 -23.72 23.34
N GLY A 33 12.41 -24.55 22.65
CA GLY A 33 12.90 -24.25 21.30
C GLY A 33 11.77 -23.99 20.32
N SER A 34 10.71 -24.81 20.35
CA SER A 34 9.54 -24.62 19.47
C SER A 34 8.80 -23.32 19.77
N VAL A 35 8.59 -22.99 21.04
CA VAL A 35 7.88 -21.76 21.44
C VAL A 35 8.68 -20.53 21.03
N ILE A 36 9.99 -20.53 21.28
CA ILE A 36 10.88 -19.43 20.88
C ILE A 36 10.88 -19.28 19.36
N GLY A 37 11.00 -20.39 18.60
CA GLY A 37 10.97 -20.36 17.14
C GLY A 37 9.66 -19.79 16.59
N VAL A 38 8.50 -20.21 17.13
CA VAL A 38 7.20 -19.68 16.73
C VAL A 38 7.06 -18.19 17.05
N LEU A 39 7.56 -17.74 18.21
CA LEU A 39 7.52 -16.32 18.58
C LEU A 39 8.41 -15.45 17.68
N PHE A 40 9.59 -15.94 17.29
CA PHE A 40 10.47 -15.24 16.36
C PHE A 40 9.90 -15.19 14.95
N TYR A 41 9.41 -16.32 14.42
CA TYR A 41 8.81 -16.38 13.10
C TYR A 41 7.61 -15.43 12.95
N LYS A 42 6.71 -15.42 13.94
CA LYS A 42 5.58 -14.48 13.95
C LYS A 42 6.01 -13.02 14.02
N ARG A 43 7.13 -12.71 14.68
CA ARG A 43 7.65 -11.35 14.77
C ARG A 43 8.22 -10.88 13.43
N GLU A 44 8.95 -11.74 12.73
CA GLU A 44 9.48 -11.45 11.38
C GLU A 44 8.35 -11.25 10.38
N GLU A 45 7.34 -12.13 10.38
CA GLU A 45 6.19 -12.04 9.48
C GLU A 45 5.39 -10.73 9.67
N ILE A 46 5.24 -10.25 10.91
CA ILE A 46 4.56 -8.97 11.20
C ILE A 46 5.41 -7.78 10.74
N ASP A 47 6.72 -7.81 10.95
CA ASP A 47 7.62 -6.69 10.62
C ASP A 47 7.81 -6.53 9.10
N GLU A 48 7.97 -7.64 8.37
CA GLU A 48 8.05 -7.64 6.90
C GLU A 48 6.74 -7.15 6.27
N ASN A 49 5.60 -7.69 6.70
CA ASN A 49 4.30 -7.23 6.21
C ASN A 49 4.05 -5.75 6.49
N CYS A 50 4.56 -5.20 7.60
CA CYS A 50 4.43 -3.78 7.91
C CYS A 50 5.24 -2.91 6.94
N LYS A 51 6.48 -3.30 6.65
CA LYS A 51 7.36 -2.58 5.71
C LYS A 51 6.79 -2.56 4.29
N ASP A 52 6.31 -3.69 3.80
CA ASP A 52 5.72 -3.79 2.46
C ASP A 52 4.46 -2.92 2.33
N ARG A 53 3.62 -2.90 3.37
CA ARG A 53 2.41 -2.08 3.39
C ARG A 53 2.74 -0.59 3.38
N ILE A 54 3.75 -0.18 4.14
CA ILE A 54 4.23 1.20 4.17
C ILE A 54 4.77 1.61 2.79
N PHE A 55 5.60 0.75 2.18
CA PHE A 55 6.18 1.00 0.86
C PHE A 55 5.08 1.18 -0.21
N SER A 56 4.11 0.26 -0.24
CA SER A 56 2.95 0.33 -1.15
C SER A 56 2.12 1.61 -0.97
N LEU A 57 1.95 2.07 0.28
CA LEU A 57 1.24 3.31 0.57
C LEU A 57 1.99 4.52 0.02
N TYR A 58 3.32 4.59 0.24
CA TYR A 58 4.15 5.67 -0.28
C TYR A 58 4.17 5.71 -1.82
N ASP A 59 4.28 4.55 -2.47
CA ASP A 59 4.20 4.45 -3.93
C ASP A 59 2.86 4.96 -4.45
N THR A 60 1.76 4.57 -3.79
CA THR A 60 0.42 5.05 -4.16
C THR A 60 0.32 6.57 -4.03
N ILE A 61 0.83 7.15 -2.94
CA ILE A 61 0.85 8.60 -2.72
C ILE A 61 1.66 9.30 -3.81
N LEU A 62 2.83 8.77 -4.17
CA LEU A 62 3.68 9.34 -5.21
C LEU A 62 3.01 9.30 -6.59
N VAL A 63 2.36 8.18 -6.93
CA VAL A 63 1.63 8.03 -8.19
C VAL A 63 0.48 9.02 -8.28
N GLU A 64 -0.34 9.13 -7.22
CA GLU A 64 -1.46 10.06 -7.19
C GLU A 64 -1.01 11.53 -7.21
N ARG A 65 0.11 11.85 -6.55
CA ARG A 65 0.72 13.18 -6.62
C ARG A 65 1.15 13.52 -8.05
N SER A 66 1.83 12.61 -8.74
CA SER A 66 2.27 12.80 -10.12
C SER A 66 1.09 12.96 -11.08
N LYS A 67 0.03 12.15 -10.91
CA LYS A 67 -1.22 12.31 -11.68
C LYS A 67 -1.85 13.68 -11.48
N ARG A 68 -1.94 14.15 -10.23
CA ARG A 68 -2.47 15.51 -9.93
C ARG A 68 -1.66 16.60 -10.62
N ILE A 69 -0.33 16.53 -10.54
CA ILE A 69 0.55 17.50 -11.21
C ILE A 69 0.26 17.53 -12.71
N TYR A 70 0.26 16.37 -13.36
CA TYR A 70 -0.05 16.24 -14.78
C TYR A 70 -1.41 16.85 -15.16
N PHE A 71 -2.46 16.58 -14.37
CA PHE A 71 -3.78 17.15 -14.63
C PHE A 71 -3.82 18.67 -14.45
N TYR A 72 -3.15 19.20 -13.42
CA TYR A 72 -3.08 20.64 -13.22
C TYR A 72 -2.32 21.35 -14.36
N GLU A 73 -1.21 20.78 -14.81
CA GLU A 73 -0.44 21.32 -15.94
C GLU A 73 -1.29 21.36 -17.21
N ARG A 74 -2.01 20.28 -17.52
CA ARG A 74 -2.93 20.24 -18.66
C ARG A 74 -4.07 21.25 -18.54
N MET A 75 -4.67 21.36 -17.34
CA MET A 75 -5.74 22.33 -17.10
C MET A 75 -5.24 23.76 -17.33
N ILE A 76 -4.07 24.11 -16.80
CA ILE A 76 -3.44 25.42 -16.99
C ILE A 76 -3.16 25.67 -18.48
N PHE A 77 -2.64 24.66 -19.18
CA PHE A 77 -2.39 24.74 -20.62
C PHE A 77 -3.67 25.06 -21.39
N TYR A 78 -4.73 24.27 -21.20
CA TYR A 78 -6.00 24.50 -21.90
C TYR A 78 -6.66 25.83 -21.52
N GLN A 79 -6.53 26.27 -20.27
CA GLN A 79 -7.04 27.58 -19.86
C GLN A 79 -6.33 28.73 -20.58
N LYS A 80 -4.99 28.63 -20.75
CA LYS A 80 -4.21 29.61 -21.51
C LYS A 80 -4.57 29.57 -23.00
N GLU A 81 -4.71 28.39 -23.57
CA GLU A 81 -5.06 28.22 -24.98
C GLU A 81 -6.46 28.75 -25.28
N ASN A 82 -7.44 28.45 -24.42
CA ASN A 82 -8.80 28.95 -24.56
C ASN A 82 -8.84 30.49 -24.49
N LYS A 83 -8.11 31.11 -23.55
CA LYS A 83 -7.96 32.57 -23.50
C LYS A 83 -7.32 33.15 -24.77
N ARG A 84 -6.36 32.44 -25.38
CA ARG A 84 -5.73 32.87 -26.64
C ARG A 84 -6.74 32.81 -27.80
N LEU A 85 -7.48 31.71 -27.91
CA LEU A 85 -8.50 31.53 -28.95
C LEU A 85 -9.64 32.56 -28.81
N GLN A 86 -10.15 32.79 -27.60
CA GLN A 86 -11.16 33.83 -27.34
C GLN A 86 -10.71 35.23 -27.76
N ARG A 87 -9.43 35.57 -27.57
CA ARG A 87 -8.88 36.85 -28.04
C ARG A 87 -8.84 36.92 -29.56
N GLN A 88 -8.45 35.84 -30.23
CA GLN A 88 -8.42 35.77 -31.70
C GLN A 88 -9.83 35.86 -32.28
N ASP A 89 -10.79 35.10 -31.75
CA ASP A 89 -12.20 35.17 -32.15
C ASP A 89 -12.78 36.57 -31.94
N SER A 90 -12.50 37.21 -30.81
CA SER A 90 -12.94 38.58 -30.56
C SER A 90 -12.37 39.58 -31.57
N LEU A 91 -11.11 39.43 -31.96
CA LEU A 91 -10.44 40.27 -32.96
C LEU A 91 -11.02 40.05 -34.36
N ILE A 92 -11.24 38.78 -34.75
CA ILE A 92 -11.85 38.43 -36.03
C ILE A 92 -13.26 39.00 -36.07
N LYS A 93 -14.04 38.80 -34.99
CA LYS A 93 -15.39 39.33 -34.88
C LYS A 93 -15.41 40.84 -35.00
N SER A 94 -14.59 41.58 -34.25
CA SER A 94 -14.58 43.06 -34.35
C SER A 94 -14.23 43.56 -35.75
N ASN A 95 -13.37 42.84 -36.46
CA ASN A 95 -12.96 43.21 -37.82
C ASN A 95 -13.99 42.82 -38.89
N THR A 96 -14.77 41.76 -38.66
CA THR A 96 -15.76 41.24 -39.62
C THR A 96 -17.17 41.81 -39.41
N GLU A 97 -17.54 42.18 -38.17
CA GLU A 97 -18.83 42.81 -37.83
C GLU A 97 -19.20 44.01 -38.72
N PRO A 98 -18.30 44.99 -39.00
CA PRO A 98 -18.64 46.11 -39.87
C PRO A 98 -18.88 45.69 -41.33
N LEU A 99 -18.14 44.70 -41.85
CA LEU A 99 -18.32 44.18 -43.20
C LEU A 99 -19.65 43.43 -43.33
N ILE A 100 -20.00 42.62 -42.34
CA ILE A 100 -21.28 41.89 -42.29
C ILE A 100 -22.44 42.89 -42.21
N ASN A 101 -22.33 43.94 -41.39
CA ASN A 101 -23.37 44.97 -41.28
C ASN A 101 -23.54 45.78 -42.57
N GLN A 102 -22.46 46.01 -43.34
CA GLN A 102 -22.56 46.62 -44.66
C GLN A 102 -23.36 45.74 -45.64
N ILE A 103 -23.12 44.43 -45.65
CA ILE A 103 -23.85 43.48 -46.49
C ILE A 103 -25.33 43.43 -46.08
N TYR A 104 -25.62 43.29 -44.78
CA TYR A 104 -26.99 43.22 -44.26
C TYR A 104 -27.80 44.50 -44.47
N ASN A 105 -27.17 45.67 -44.44
CA ASN A 105 -27.83 46.94 -44.73
C ASN A 105 -28.03 47.17 -46.24
N TYR A 106 -27.32 46.45 -47.10
CA TYR A 106 -27.46 46.53 -48.55
C TYR A 106 -28.58 45.61 -49.08
N GLU A 107 -28.91 44.54 -48.36
CA GLU A 107 -30.01 43.62 -48.68
C GLU A 107 -31.39 44.08 -48.16
N LYS A 108 -31.45 45.18 -47.40
CA LYS A 108 -32.68 45.79 -46.88
C LYS A 108 -33.11 46.99 -47.72
#